data_AF-A0A2M7G2K6-F1
#
_entry.id   AF-A0A2M7G2K6-F1
#
_cell.length_a   1.000
_cell.length_b   1.000
_cell.length_c   1.000
_cell.angle_alpha   90.00
_cell.angle_beta   90.00
_cell.angle_gamma   90.00
#
_symmetry.space_group_name_H-M   'P 1'
#
loop_
_entity.id
_entity.type
_entity.pdbx_description
1 polymer ?
#
loop_
_entity_poly.entity_id
_entity_poly.type
_entity_poly.pdbx_seq_one_letter_code
_entity_poly.pdbx_strand_id
1 'polypeptide(L)'
;MRVIKIHTLMNHLKWGVGFLFCFAPVCAAPVLAQEPLFSDALILSIDDGVLDRDEYRQLKQHYFQNSALPGEEQRLSKHFFKFISKHKQFIKINYGFYKGSQQNPVRLDFVFAPNYTENDQVPGKTWQEVLSHISQNDTLTETQQDSYRCGAAALLGARFLLKQDFASAFELLRVPLQAPRPTYREMHLAQEQLYNYANTDGSPGLVSAVRYVVYSDGRIAKPVSEGEIQRGADLLQLNLEPLIGSTRSTLYRRKDVVLRFWRKNPQAVLLIGVYLDEKSGEIYPPSKSKVQNHFILVFRQNSNVFLVNSGVSDNGGGKAIRQLNSTELNAFVFSTQATLQGATLRSE
;
A
#
# COMPACT_ATOMS: atom_id res chain seq x y z
N MET A 1 -6.51 -7.46 26.43
CA MET A 1 -6.32 -7.73 27.88
C MET A 1 -4.82 -7.70 28.15
N ARG A 2 -4.29 -6.64 28.78
CA ARG A 2 -2.84 -6.47 29.01
C ARG A 2 -2.45 -7.08 30.35
N VAL A 3 -1.50 -8.01 30.33
CA VAL A 3 -0.91 -8.64 31.53
C VAL A 3 0.18 -7.74 32.08
N ILE A 4 0.03 -7.42 33.37
CA ILE A 4 0.98 -6.70 34.22
C ILE A 4 2.12 -7.65 34.61
N LYS A 5 3.38 -7.19 34.54
CA LYS A 5 4.49 -7.79 35.31
C LYS A 5 5.05 -6.76 36.27
N ILE A 6 4.69 -6.96 37.54
CA ILE A 6 5.37 -6.43 38.73
C ILE A 6 6.65 -7.23 38.91
N HIS A 7 7.79 -6.57 39.13
CA HIS A 7 8.87 -7.10 39.95
C HIS A 7 9.32 -6.07 40.98
N THR A 8 9.21 -6.53 42.21
CA THR A 8 9.45 -5.91 43.51
C THR A 8 10.95 -5.74 43.79
N LEU A 9 11.32 -4.69 44.53
CA LEU A 9 12.32 -4.86 45.60
C LEU A 9 12.11 -3.80 46.70
N MET A 10 11.80 -4.32 47.88
CA MET A 10 11.66 -3.62 49.16
C MET A 10 13.02 -3.41 49.82
N ASN A 11 13.13 -2.32 50.59
CA ASN A 11 13.56 -2.25 52.00
C ASN A 11 14.44 -1.01 52.25
N HIS A 12 13.96 -0.09 53.10
CA HIS A 12 14.39 -0.03 54.50
C HIS A 12 13.57 0.99 55.30
N LEU A 13 12.93 0.48 56.35
CA LEU A 13 12.41 1.20 57.50
C LEU A 13 13.57 1.79 58.33
N LYS A 14 13.48 3.05 58.76
CA LYS A 14 13.96 3.49 60.08
C LYS A 14 13.04 4.58 60.65
N TRP A 15 12.69 4.38 61.91
CA TRP A 15 11.84 5.20 62.76
C TRP A 15 12.53 6.50 63.20
N GLY A 16 11.74 7.55 63.45
CA GLY A 16 12.18 8.77 64.14
C GLY A 16 10.98 9.64 64.54
N VAL A 17 10.71 9.70 65.83
CA VAL A 17 9.62 10.45 66.49
C VAL A 17 10.00 11.93 66.62
N GLY A 18 9.04 12.82 66.36
CA GLY A 18 8.87 14.11 67.04
C GLY A 18 9.53 15.34 66.43
N PHE A 19 8.72 16.24 65.87
CA PHE A 19 8.59 17.65 66.30
C PHE A 19 7.43 18.31 65.54
N LEU A 20 6.39 18.73 66.28
CA LEU A 20 5.31 19.58 65.79
C LEU A 20 5.89 20.98 65.52
N PHE A 21 6.07 21.33 64.26
CA PHE A 21 6.15 22.72 63.82
C PHE A 21 4.96 23.01 62.91
N CYS A 22 4.08 23.89 63.38
CA CYS A 22 3.03 24.50 62.57
C CYS A 22 3.67 25.36 61.48
N PHE A 23 3.88 24.79 60.30
CA PHE A 23 4.01 25.56 59.06
C PHE A 23 2.67 25.49 58.34
N ALA A 24 2.05 26.65 58.16
CA ALA A 24 0.88 26.82 57.31
C ALA A 24 1.14 26.15 55.94
N PRO A 25 0.16 25.47 55.33
CA PRO A 25 0.33 24.97 53.98
C PRO A 25 0.43 26.19 53.07
N VAL A 26 1.65 26.47 52.59
CA VAL A 26 1.82 27.24 51.36
C VAL A 26 1.13 26.40 50.31
N CYS A 27 -0.08 26.79 49.92
CA CYS A 27 -0.72 26.29 48.71
C CYS A 27 0.25 26.55 47.57
N ALA A 28 0.99 25.51 47.17
CA ALA A 28 1.65 25.51 45.88
C ALA A 28 0.53 25.67 44.85
N ALA A 29 0.43 26.86 44.25
CA ALA A 29 -0.38 27.07 43.08
C ALA A 29 -0.04 25.96 42.07
N PRO A 30 -1.03 25.37 41.37
CA PRO A 30 -0.71 24.46 40.29
C PRO A 30 0.22 25.22 39.35
N VAL A 31 1.43 24.70 39.15
CA VAL A 31 2.29 25.15 38.06
C VAL A 31 1.44 24.94 36.82
N LEU A 32 0.91 26.03 36.25
CA LEU A 32 0.25 26.01 34.96
C LEU A 32 1.25 25.34 34.02
N ALA A 33 0.97 24.09 33.64
CA ALA A 33 1.78 23.38 32.67
C ALA A 33 1.84 24.29 31.44
N GLN A 34 3.03 24.80 31.15
CA GLN A 34 3.24 25.69 30.03
C GLN A 34 2.91 24.86 28.79
N GLU A 35 1.83 25.23 28.09
CA GLU A 35 1.42 24.55 26.87
C GLU A 35 2.63 24.46 25.92
N PRO A 36 2.89 23.28 25.32
CA PRO A 36 4.07 23.08 24.49
C PRO A 36 4.07 24.04 23.30
N LEU A 37 5.25 24.44 22.82
CA LEU A 37 5.35 25.21 21.57
C LEU A 37 4.83 24.37 20.40
N PHE A 38 4.38 25.03 19.33
CA PHE A 38 3.88 24.32 18.13
C PHE A 38 4.95 23.40 17.53
N SER A 39 6.22 23.83 17.51
CA SER A 39 7.35 23.02 17.08
C SER A 39 7.50 21.72 17.88
N ASP A 40 7.31 21.77 19.19
CA ASP A 40 7.38 20.60 20.07
C ASP A 40 6.17 19.70 19.92
N ALA A 41 4.96 20.28 19.82
CA ALA A 41 3.75 19.54 19.50
C ALA A 41 3.88 18.83 18.15
N LEU A 42 4.42 19.49 17.13
CA LEU A 42 4.63 18.92 15.81
C LEU A 42 5.61 17.74 15.81
N ILE A 43 6.72 17.86 16.55
CA ILE A 43 7.71 16.76 16.66
C ILE A 43 7.08 15.58 17.39
N LEU A 44 6.38 15.82 18.50
CA LEU A 44 5.75 14.77 19.30
C LEU A 44 4.62 14.05 18.53
N SER A 45 3.80 14.81 17.79
CA SER A 45 2.72 14.25 16.96
C SER A 45 3.19 13.48 15.73
N ILE A 46 4.50 13.40 15.48
CA ILE A 46 5.08 12.75 14.29
C ILE A 46 6.24 11.81 14.70
N ASP A 47 6.39 11.53 16.01
CA ASP A 47 7.52 10.74 16.53
C ASP A 47 7.57 9.31 15.96
N ASP A 48 6.42 8.75 15.60
CA ASP A 48 6.30 7.44 14.97
C ASP A 48 6.36 7.49 13.43
N GLY A 49 6.55 8.67 12.84
CA GLY A 49 6.58 8.88 11.39
C GLY A 49 5.20 8.85 10.73
N VAL A 50 4.11 8.90 11.48
CA VAL A 50 2.74 9.02 10.98
C VAL A 50 2.14 10.33 11.51
N LEU A 51 1.31 10.98 10.69
CA LEU A 51 0.49 12.10 11.12
C LEU A 51 -0.97 11.74 10.89
N ASP A 52 -1.65 11.32 11.94
CA ASP A 52 -3.03 10.86 11.86
C ASP A 52 -4.07 11.98 11.91
N ARG A 53 -5.35 11.62 11.74
CA ARG A 53 -6.46 12.58 11.72
C ARG A 53 -6.63 13.30 13.06
N ASP A 54 -6.47 12.59 14.17
CA ASP A 54 -6.66 13.11 15.51
C ASP A 54 -5.44 13.93 15.94
N GLU A 55 -4.22 13.52 15.60
CA GLU A 55 -2.98 14.30 15.74
C GLU A 55 -3.03 15.57 14.89
N TYR A 56 -3.43 15.48 13.62
CA TYR A 56 -3.64 16.65 12.77
C TYR A 56 -4.72 17.58 13.34
N ARG A 57 -5.80 17.03 13.92
CA ARG A 57 -6.83 17.82 14.61
C ARG A 57 -6.26 18.50 15.84
N GLN A 58 -5.45 17.80 16.65
CA GLN A 58 -4.79 18.34 17.83
C GLN A 58 -3.81 19.45 17.47
N LEU A 59 -2.96 19.26 16.45
CA LEU A 59 -2.06 20.31 15.95
C LEU A 59 -2.85 21.52 15.44
N LYS A 60 -3.95 21.30 14.73
CA LYS A 60 -4.82 22.36 14.22
C LYS A 60 -5.51 23.09 15.36
N GLN A 61 -5.99 22.37 16.36
CA GLN A 61 -6.60 22.93 17.57
C GLN A 61 -5.58 23.75 18.35
N HIS A 62 -4.37 23.22 18.53
CA HIS A 62 -3.25 23.92 19.17
C HIS A 62 -2.91 25.22 18.44
N TYR A 63 -2.95 25.24 17.10
CA TYR A 63 -2.81 26.46 16.30
C TYR A 63 -3.94 27.49 16.50
N PHE A 64 -5.20 27.05 16.53
CA PHE A 64 -6.35 27.96 16.64
C PHE A 64 -6.64 28.44 18.07
N GLN A 65 -6.31 27.63 19.08
CA GLN A 65 -6.53 27.97 20.49
C GLN A 65 -5.41 28.85 21.05
N ASN A 66 -4.18 28.72 20.55
CA ASN A 66 -3.04 29.54 20.97
C ASN A 66 -2.91 30.80 20.09
N SER A 67 -3.86 31.71 20.21
CA SER A 67 -3.81 33.06 19.61
C SER A 67 -2.61 33.90 20.09
N ALA A 68 -1.84 33.40 21.08
CA ALA A 68 -0.63 33.99 21.64
C ALA A 68 0.66 33.20 21.33
N LEU A 69 0.70 32.34 20.30
CA LEU A 69 1.97 31.72 19.88
C LEU A 69 3.04 32.80 19.59
N PRO A 70 4.28 32.63 20.06
CA PRO A 70 5.39 33.51 19.69
C PRO A 70 5.52 33.65 18.16
N GLY A 71 6.00 34.80 17.68
CA GLY A 71 6.00 35.11 16.24
C GLY A 71 6.72 34.09 15.34
N GLU A 72 7.69 33.34 15.86
CA GLU A 72 8.33 32.24 15.15
C GLU A 72 7.44 31.00 15.06
N GLU A 73 6.80 30.60 16.15
CA GLU A 73 5.86 29.48 16.21
C GLU A 73 4.59 29.72 15.39
N GLN A 74 4.10 30.97 15.37
CA GLN A 74 2.98 31.36 14.52
C GLN A 74 3.35 31.30 13.02
N ARG A 75 4.60 31.64 12.67
CA ARG A 75 5.10 31.52 11.28
C ARG A 75 5.28 30.06 10.90
N LEU A 76 5.84 29.24 11.80
CA LEU A 76 6.02 27.81 11.58
C LEU A 76 4.68 27.09 11.38
N SER A 77 3.71 27.31 12.26
CA SER A 77 2.38 26.70 12.14
C SER A 77 1.65 27.12 10.86
N LYS A 78 1.65 28.43 10.52
CA LYS A 78 1.09 28.91 9.25
C LYS A 78 1.79 28.27 8.04
N HIS A 79 3.12 28.17 8.09
CA HIS A 79 3.89 27.52 7.05
C HIS A 79 3.54 26.04 6.91
N PHE A 80 3.50 25.30 8.03
CA PHE A 80 3.14 23.90 8.08
C PHE A 80 1.74 23.66 7.50
N PHE A 81 0.68 24.32 7.99
CA PHE A 81 -0.66 24.10 7.46
C PHE A 81 -0.82 24.53 6.00
N LYS A 82 -0.12 25.59 5.56
CA LYS A 82 -0.06 25.97 4.14
C LYS A 82 0.67 24.92 3.31
N PHE A 83 1.77 24.35 3.82
CA PHE A 83 2.49 23.27 3.19
C PHE A 83 1.60 22.02 3.07
N ILE A 84 1.04 21.55 4.17
CA ILE A 84 0.13 20.40 4.21
C ILE A 84 -1.04 20.60 3.25
N SER A 85 -1.67 21.77 3.27
CA SER A 85 -2.83 22.04 2.40
C SER A 85 -2.52 22.01 0.89
N LYS A 86 -1.26 22.27 0.51
CA LYS A 86 -0.77 22.14 -0.87
C LYS A 86 -0.36 20.72 -1.25
N HIS A 87 -0.09 19.89 -0.24
CA HIS A 87 0.45 18.54 -0.40
C HIS A 87 -0.53 17.47 0.09
N LYS A 88 -1.83 17.79 0.23
CA LYS A 88 -2.87 16.87 0.71
C LYS A 88 -2.98 15.58 -0.13
N GLN A 89 -2.54 15.64 -1.38
CA GLN A 89 -2.50 14.51 -2.31
C GLN A 89 -1.27 13.61 -2.12
N PHE A 90 -0.31 13.97 -1.27
CA PHE A 90 0.88 13.16 -1.00
C PHE A 90 0.75 12.51 0.35
N ILE A 91 0.97 11.21 0.38
CA ILE A 91 0.89 10.45 1.61
C ILE A 91 2.23 10.48 2.32
N LYS A 92 3.37 10.41 1.62
CA LYS A 92 4.69 10.61 2.21
C LYS A 92 5.14 12.06 2.08
N ILE A 93 5.60 12.64 3.19
CA ILE A 93 5.99 14.04 3.30
C ILE A 93 7.37 14.11 3.96
N ASN A 94 8.29 14.82 3.32
CA ASN A 94 9.48 15.36 3.96
C ASN A 94 9.23 16.84 4.26
N TYR A 95 9.24 17.22 5.53
CA TYR A 95 9.05 18.58 5.98
C TYR A 95 10.25 19.04 6.80
N GLY A 96 10.89 20.13 6.35
CA GLY A 96 12.03 20.74 7.04
C GLY A 96 11.66 22.09 7.64
N PHE A 97 12.11 22.37 8.86
CA PHE A 97 12.02 23.70 9.47
C PHE A 97 13.20 23.98 10.42
N TYR A 98 13.47 25.25 10.71
CA TYR A 98 14.47 25.64 11.71
C TYR A 98 13.77 25.97 13.03
N LYS A 99 14.28 25.43 14.14
CA LYS A 99 13.80 25.76 15.49
C LYS A 99 14.72 26.81 16.12
N GLY A 100 14.22 28.03 16.27
CA GLY A 100 15.01 29.17 16.79
C GLY A 100 16.27 29.45 15.94
N SER A 101 17.41 29.64 16.60
CA SER A 101 18.71 29.94 15.96
C SER A 101 19.54 28.70 15.58
N GLN A 102 18.94 27.50 15.55
CA GLN A 102 19.64 26.28 15.21
C GLN A 102 20.23 26.34 13.78
N GLN A 103 21.49 25.91 13.63
CA GLN A 103 22.17 25.87 12.32
C GLN A 103 21.69 24.72 11.43
N ASN A 104 21.16 23.65 12.01
CA ASN A 104 20.65 22.50 11.27
C ASN A 104 19.11 22.50 11.30
N PRO A 105 18.45 22.29 10.15
CA PRO A 105 17.00 22.19 10.11
C PRO A 105 16.55 20.88 10.78
N VAL A 106 15.48 20.95 11.55
CA VAL A 106 14.68 19.79 11.94
C VAL A 106 14.03 19.24 10.67
N ARG A 107 14.24 17.95 10.41
CA ARG A 107 13.61 17.23 9.30
C ARG A 107 12.64 16.20 9.87
N LEU A 108 11.41 16.29 9.42
CA LEU A 108 10.35 15.34 9.73
C LEU A 108 10.01 14.59 8.45
N ASP A 109 10.23 13.28 8.48
CA ASP A 109 9.78 12.35 7.45
C ASP A 109 8.55 11.63 7.99
N PHE A 110 7.39 11.87 7.36
CA PHE A 110 6.15 11.31 7.86
C PHE A 110 5.14 10.97 6.79
N VAL A 111 4.18 10.15 7.17
CA VAL A 111 3.10 9.70 6.33
C VAL A 111 1.78 10.28 6.83
N PHE A 112 0.97 10.91 5.98
CA PHE A 112 -0.41 11.22 6.35
C PHE A 112 -1.17 9.93 6.57
N ALA A 113 -1.72 9.74 7.77
CA ALA A 113 -2.69 8.67 7.92
C ALA A 113 -3.86 8.96 6.98
N PRO A 114 -4.41 7.92 6.34
CA PRO A 114 -5.53 8.09 5.44
C PRO A 114 -6.71 8.71 6.17
N ASN A 115 -7.57 9.44 5.46
CA ASN A 115 -8.79 10.01 6.04
C ASN A 115 -9.91 8.97 6.24
N TYR A 116 -9.59 7.68 6.08
CA TYR A 116 -10.44 6.52 6.26
C TYR A 116 -9.80 5.55 7.27
N THR A 117 -10.58 4.57 7.70
CA THR A 117 -10.23 3.52 8.66
C THR A 117 -10.56 2.15 8.08
N GLU A 118 -10.07 1.08 8.72
CA GLU A 118 -10.41 -0.30 8.39
C GLU A 118 -11.93 -0.59 8.30
N ASN A 119 -12.75 0.17 9.04
CA ASN A 119 -14.21 -0.04 9.06
C ASN A 119 -14.94 0.77 7.99
N ASP A 120 -14.27 1.68 7.28
CA ASP A 120 -14.90 2.45 6.22
C ASP A 120 -15.07 1.58 4.97
N GLN A 121 -16.17 1.82 4.25
CA GLN A 121 -16.41 1.16 2.96
C GLN A 121 -15.47 1.71 1.90
N VAL A 122 -14.96 0.82 1.05
CA VAL A 122 -14.21 1.21 -0.15
C VAL A 122 -15.11 2.08 -1.03
N PRO A 123 -14.76 3.35 -1.26
CA PRO A 123 -15.63 4.27 -1.99
C PRO A 123 -15.48 4.07 -3.50
N GLY A 124 -16.37 4.75 -4.26
CA GLY A 124 -16.39 4.69 -5.72
C GLY A 124 -17.67 4.10 -6.30
N LYS A 125 -18.04 4.55 -7.50
CA LYS A 125 -19.15 4.01 -8.32
C LYS A 125 -18.62 3.45 -9.64
N THR A 126 -17.44 3.89 -10.06
CA THR A 126 -16.75 3.43 -11.26
C THR A 126 -15.65 2.45 -10.91
N TRP A 127 -15.23 1.64 -11.89
CA TRP A 127 -14.09 0.73 -11.70
C TRP A 127 -12.81 1.50 -11.38
N GLN A 128 -12.63 2.73 -11.89
CA GLN A 128 -11.47 3.57 -11.62
C GLN A 128 -11.37 3.90 -10.15
N GLU A 129 -12.47 4.39 -9.58
CA GLU A 129 -12.51 4.80 -8.18
C GLU A 129 -12.24 3.58 -7.31
N VAL A 130 -12.95 2.47 -7.55
CA VAL A 130 -12.81 1.24 -6.77
C VAL A 130 -11.39 0.68 -6.82
N LEU A 131 -10.79 0.52 -8.01
CA LEU A 131 -9.41 0.01 -8.14
C LEU A 131 -8.37 0.97 -7.57
N SER A 132 -8.67 2.27 -7.43
CA SER A 132 -7.75 3.21 -6.80
C SER A 132 -7.60 3.01 -5.29
N HIS A 133 -8.49 2.21 -4.69
CA HIS A 133 -8.48 1.84 -3.27
C HIS A 133 -8.00 0.40 -3.03
N ILE A 134 -7.49 -0.27 -4.06
CA ILE A 134 -7.05 -1.67 -3.98
C ILE A 134 -5.56 -1.70 -4.27
N SER A 135 -4.82 -1.40 -3.22
CA SER A 135 -3.37 -1.60 -3.16
C SER A 135 -3.03 -2.61 -2.09
N GLN A 136 -1.87 -3.22 -2.28
CA GLN A 136 -1.13 -3.94 -1.25
C GLN A 136 -0.67 -3.03 -0.12
N ASN A 137 -0.19 -1.84 -0.45
CA ASN A 137 0.37 -0.92 0.54
C ASN A 137 -0.74 0.05 0.93
N ASP A 138 -1.31 -0.15 2.11
CA ASP A 138 -2.13 0.86 2.77
C ASP A 138 -1.26 1.58 3.82
N THR A 139 -1.67 2.80 4.14
CA THR A 139 -1.06 3.68 5.13
C THR A 139 -1.76 3.59 6.48
N LEU A 140 -2.76 2.71 6.60
CA LEU A 140 -3.29 2.26 7.88
C LEU A 140 -2.20 1.54 8.68
N THR A 141 -2.12 1.85 9.97
CA THR A 141 -1.12 1.28 10.89
C THR A 141 -1.23 -0.24 11.00
N GLU A 142 -2.45 -0.76 10.83
CA GLU A 142 -2.81 -2.17 10.91
C GLU A 142 -2.24 -3.00 9.75
N THR A 143 -1.77 -2.37 8.67
CA THR A 143 -1.40 -3.03 7.41
C THR A 143 0.06 -2.80 7.00
N GLN A 144 0.90 -2.23 7.87
CA GLN A 144 2.34 -2.07 7.59
C GLN A 144 3.05 -3.41 7.29
N GLN A 145 2.44 -4.56 7.63
CA GLN A 145 2.95 -5.91 7.33
C GLN A 145 2.50 -6.47 5.97
N ASP A 146 1.74 -5.70 5.19
CA ASP A 146 1.15 -6.16 3.92
C ASP A 146 2.12 -6.05 2.74
N SER A 147 3.38 -5.72 3.00
CA SER A 147 4.47 -5.46 2.05
C SER A 147 4.81 -6.62 1.08
N TYR A 148 4.10 -7.74 1.16
CA TYR A 148 4.29 -8.91 0.29
C TYR A 148 3.03 -9.33 -0.49
N ARG A 149 1.91 -8.60 -0.35
CA ARG A 149 0.61 -9.00 -0.90
C ARG A 149 0.34 -8.50 -2.32
N CYS A 150 1.33 -7.96 -3.04
CA CYS A 150 1.18 -7.38 -4.40
C CYS A 150 0.44 -8.31 -5.36
N GLY A 151 0.86 -9.58 -5.40
CA GLY A 151 0.24 -10.59 -6.26
C GLY A 151 -1.22 -10.86 -5.90
N ALA A 152 -1.56 -10.85 -4.61
CA ALA A 152 -2.94 -11.02 -4.15
C ALA A 152 -3.81 -9.81 -4.52
N ALA A 153 -3.32 -8.58 -4.31
CA ALA A 153 -3.99 -7.36 -4.74
C ALA A 153 -4.21 -7.34 -6.26
N ALA A 154 -3.21 -7.73 -7.05
CA ALA A 154 -3.31 -7.81 -8.50
C ALA A 154 -4.34 -8.87 -8.95
N LEU A 155 -4.36 -10.05 -8.33
CA LEU A 155 -5.33 -11.10 -8.64
C LEU A 155 -6.77 -10.71 -8.30
N LEU A 156 -6.99 -10.06 -7.14
CA LEU A 156 -8.29 -9.51 -6.77
C LEU A 156 -8.72 -8.39 -7.73
N GLY A 157 -7.81 -7.49 -8.10
CA GLY A 157 -8.08 -6.45 -9.10
C GLY A 157 -8.42 -7.02 -10.47
N ALA A 158 -7.72 -8.08 -10.91
CA ALA A 158 -8.02 -8.78 -12.16
C ALA A 158 -9.41 -9.43 -12.11
N ARG A 159 -9.75 -10.10 -11.00
CA ARG A 159 -11.06 -10.71 -10.80
C ARG A 159 -12.19 -9.67 -10.82
N PHE A 160 -12.00 -8.55 -10.13
CA PHE A 160 -12.95 -7.43 -10.14
C PHE A 160 -13.13 -6.86 -11.55
N LEU A 161 -12.06 -6.61 -12.29
CA LEU A 161 -12.15 -6.12 -13.67
C LEU A 161 -12.95 -7.08 -14.57
N LEU A 162 -12.84 -8.38 -14.34
CA LEU A 162 -13.50 -9.40 -15.16
C LEU A 162 -14.96 -9.69 -14.79
N LYS A 163 -15.33 -9.68 -13.50
CA LYS A 163 -16.73 -9.91 -13.04
C LYS A 163 -17.50 -8.63 -12.70
N GLN A 164 -16.80 -7.52 -12.46
CA GLN A 164 -17.34 -6.26 -11.93
C GLN A 164 -17.92 -6.40 -10.51
N ASP A 165 -17.43 -7.36 -9.72
CA ASP A 165 -17.81 -7.58 -8.33
C ASP A 165 -16.64 -8.09 -7.47
N PHE A 166 -16.70 -7.79 -6.16
CA PHE A 166 -15.87 -8.46 -5.14
C PHE A 166 -16.58 -9.61 -4.45
N ALA A 167 -17.92 -9.62 -4.46
CA ALA A 167 -18.70 -10.60 -3.72
C ALA A 167 -18.33 -12.04 -4.10
N SER A 168 -18.18 -12.32 -5.41
CA SER A 168 -17.80 -13.66 -5.86
C SER A 168 -16.37 -14.03 -5.46
N ALA A 169 -15.44 -13.07 -5.44
CA ALA A 169 -14.08 -13.32 -4.99
C ALA A 169 -14.01 -13.58 -3.48
N PHE A 170 -14.79 -12.83 -2.70
CA PHE A 170 -14.80 -12.91 -1.24
C PHE A 170 -15.49 -14.20 -0.76
N GLU A 171 -16.52 -14.65 -1.48
CA GLU A 171 -17.13 -15.97 -1.26
C GLU A 171 -16.11 -17.10 -1.46
N LEU A 172 -15.33 -17.06 -2.55
CA LEU A 172 -14.28 -18.06 -2.82
C LEU A 172 -13.20 -18.06 -1.74
N LEU A 173 -12.91 -16.89 -1.16
CA LEU A 173 -11.93 -16.72 -0.08
C LEU A 173 -12.51 -17.06 1.29
N ARG A 174 -13.84 -17.05 1.45
CA ARG A 174 -14.56 -17.14 2.74
C ARG A 174 -14.37 -15.90 3.61
N VAL A 175 -14.33 -14.73 2.99
CA VAL A 175 -14.41 -13.44 3.66
C VAL A 175 -15.88 -13.03 3.75
N PRO A 176 -16.47 -12.91 4.95
CA PRO A 176 -17.84 -12.46 5.08
C PRO A 176 -17.95 -10.99 4.69
N LEU A 177 -18.88 -10.68 3.79
CA LEU A 177 -19.24 -9.31 3.45
C LEU A 177 -20.41 -8.84 4.30
N GLN A 178 -20.20 -7.76 5.06
CA GLN A 178 -21.24 -7.15 5.88
C GLN A 178 -22.17 -6.22 5.07
N ALA A 179 -21.70 -5.75 3.92
CA ALA A 179 -22.43 -4.84 3.04
C ALA A 179 -22.15 -5.16 1.57
N PRO A 180 -22.95 -4.61 0.62
CA PRO A 180 -22.72 -4.80 -0.82
C PRO A 180 -21.36 -4.31 -1.32
N ARG A 181 -20.67 -3.46 -0.55
CA ARG A 181 -19.32 -2.98 -0.81
C ARG A 181 -18.41 -3.40 0.32
N PRO A 182 -17.21 -3.91 0.01
CA PRO A 182 -16.26 -4.27 1.04
C PRO A 182 -15.77 -3.03 1.79
N THR A 183 -15.51 -3.21 3.07
CA THR A 183 -14.67 -2.34 3.88
C THR A 183 -13.20 -2.55 3.54
N TYR A 184 -12.34 -1.61 3.93
CA TYR A 184 -10.89 -1.79 3.83
C TYR A 184 -10.43 -3.06 4.56
N ARG A 185 -11.02 -3.36 5.73
CA ARG A 185 -10.75 -4.59 6.47
C ARG A 185 -11.05 -5.84 5.69
N GLU A 186 -12.24 -5.90 5.09
CA GLU A 186 -12.62 -7.09 4.32
C GLU A 186 -11.72 -7.22 3.08
N MET A 187 -11.27 -6.12 2.47
CA MET A 187 -10.30 -6.13 1.37
C MET A 187 -8.92 -6.65 1.83
N HIS A 188 -8.40 -6.17 2.95
CA HIS A 188 -7.13 -6.63 3.51
C HIS A 188 -7.19 -8.10 3.91
N LEU A 189 -8.28 -8.54 4.55
CA LEU A 189 -8.52 -9.95 4.86
C LEU A 189 -8.58 -10.82 3.60
N ALA A 190 -9.21 -10.34 2.53
CA ALA A 190 -9.23 -11.05 1.25
C ALA A 190 -7.83 -11.19 0.65
N GLN A 191 -7.02 -10.12 0.67
CA GLN A 191 -5.63 -10.16 0.23
C GLN A 191 -4.79 -11.12 1.08
N GLU A 192 -4.95 -11.09 2.40
CA GLU A 192 -4.28 -11.98 3.35
C GLU A 192 -4.62 -13.44 3.11
N GLN A 193 -5.91 -13.77 3.02
CA GLN A 193 -6.36 -15.14 2.80
C GLN A 193 -5.89 -15.69 1.46
N LEU A 194 -5.95 -14.86 0.40
CA LEU A 194 -5.43 -15.24 -0.91
C LEU A 194 -3.91 -15.45 -0.87
N TYR A 195 -3.18 -14.54 -0.23
CA TYR A 195 -1.74 -14.64 -0.06
C TYR A 195 -1.34 -15.91 0.69
N ASN A 196 -1.96 -16.16 1.86
CA ASN A 196 -1.67 -17.34 2.68
C ASN A 196 -2.06 -18.65 1.99
N TYR A 197 -3.11 -18.65 1.18
CA TYR A 197 -3.48 -19.82 0.37
C TYR A 197 -2.46 -20.09 -0.74
N ALA A 198 -2.01 -19.02 -1.41
CA ALA A 198 -1.18 -19.09 -2.59
C ALA A 198 0.31 -19.28 -2.28
N ASN A 199 0.81 -18.69 -1.19
CA ASN A 199 2.19 -18.77 -0.74
C ASN A 199 2.49 -20.18 -0.21
N THR A 200 3.21 -20.96 -1.00
CA THR A 200 3.48 -22.36 -0.71
C THR A 200 4.88 -22.61 -0.17
N ASP A 201 5.82 -21.70 -0.43
CA ASP A 201 7.20 -21.85 0.01
C ASP A 201 7.53 -21.05 1.29
N GLY A 202 6.59 -20.21 1.74
CA GLY A 202 6.73 -19.37 2.94
C GLY A 202 7.62 -18.14 2.73
N SER A 203 8.12 -17.92 1.52
CA SER A 203 8.96 -16.78 1.19
C SER A 203 8.12 -15.52 1.02
N PRO A 204 8.72 -14.33 1.19
CA PRO A 204 8.03 -13.07 0.93
C PRO A 204 7.64 -12.92 -0.55
N GLY A 205 6.39 -12.54 -0.80
CA GLY A 205 5.83 -12.32 -2.14
C GLY A 205 5.08 -13.53 -2.71
N LEU A 206 4.54 -13.37 -3.92
CA LEU A 206 3.99 -14.46 -4.72
C LEU A 206 4.74 -14.52 -6.06
N VAL A 207 5.17 -15.70 -6.48
CA VAL A 207 5.94 -15.86 -7.73
C VAL A 207 5.04 -16.26 -8.90
N SER A 208 5.20 -15.58 -10.05
CA SER A 208 4.69 -16.04 -11.36
C SER A 208 5.80 -16.70 -12.16
N ALA A 209 5.53 -17.88 -12.71
CA ALA A 209 6.44 -18.60 -13.60
C ALA A 209 5.72 -19.09 -14.86
N VAL A 210 6.50 -19.30 -15.93
CA VAL A 210 6.02 -19.88 -17.19
C VAL A 210 6.92 -21.03 -17.58
N ARG A 211 6.34 -22.22 -17.70
CA ARG A 211 7.01 -23.42 -18.22
C ARG A 211 6.64 -23.61 -19.69
N TYR A 212 7.59 -24.04 -20.51
CA TYR A 212 7.38 -24.30 -21.93
C TYR A 212 8.39 -25.31 -22.47
N VAL A 213 8.07 -25.92 -23.62
CA VAL A 213 8.97 -26.82 -24.35
C VAL A 213 9.71 -26.03 -25.42
N VAL A 214 11.02 -26.26 -25.56
CA VAL A 214 11.83 -25.71 -26.66
C VAL A 214 12.28 -26.84 -27.57
N TYR A 215 11.97 -26.72 -28.87
CA TYR A 215 12.46 -27.63 -29.90
C TYR A 215 13.89 -27.28 -30.33
N SER A 216 14.57 -28.21 -31.00
CA SER A 216 15.95 -28.03 -31.48
C SER A 216 16.12 -26.83 -32.43
N ASP A 217 15.06 -26.49 -33.18
CA ASP A 217 15.00 -25.32 -34.06
C ASP A 217 14.72 -23.98 -33.33
N GLY A 218 14.66 -24.01 -31.99
CA GLY A 218 14.43 -22.84 -31.15
C GLY A 218 12.96 -22.40 -31.03
N ARG A 219 12.02 -23.11 -31.66
CA ARG A 219 10.57 -22.88 -31.45
C ARG A 219 10.16 -23.23 -30.03
N ILE A 220 9.23 -22.45 -29.51
CA ILE A 220 8.60 -22.63 -28.20
C ILE A 220 7.20 -23.21 -28.40
N ALA A 221 6.83 -24.20 -27.58
CA ALA A 221 5.49 -24.78 -27.56
C ALA A 221 4.99 -25.09 -26.15
N LYS A 222 3.67 -25.25 -26.05
CA LYS A 222 2.95 -25.60 -24.81
C LYS A 222 3.34 -24.70 -23.62
N PRO A 223 3.25 -23.37 -23.74
CA PRO A 223 3.44 -22.51 -22.59
C PRO A 223 2.35 -22.77 -21.54
N VAL A 224 2.76 -22.93 -20.29
CA VAL A 224 1.87 -23.16 -19.14
C VAL A 224 2.27 -22.21 -18.02
N SER A 225 1.26 -21.61 -17.40
CA SER A 225 1.39 -20.77 -16.20
C SER A 225 1.60 -21.66 -14.97
N GLU A 226 2.58 -21.33 -14.13
CA GLU A 226 2.88 -22.06 -12.89
C GLU A 226 3.26 -21.08 -11.77
N GLY A 227 3.45 -21.61 -10.56
CA GLY A 227 3.80 -20.84 -9.38
C GLY A 227 2.58 -20.40 -8.55
N GLU A 228 2.84 -19.59 -7.56
CA GLU A 228 1.89 -19.19 -6.52
C GLU A 228 0.80 -18.27 -7.09
N ILE A 229 1.14 -17.48 -8.11
CA ILE A 229 0.16 -16.69 -8.86
C ILE A 229 -0.83 -17.57 -9.61
N GLN A 230 -0.37 -18.67 -10.22
CA GLN A 230 -1.29 -19.62 -10.86
C GLN A 230 -2.22 -20.24 -9.82
N ARG A 231 -1.69 -20.62 -8.66
CA ARG A 231 -2.48 -21.18 -7.55
C ARG A 231 -3.53 -20.18 -7.02
N GLY A 232 -3.16 -18.92 -6.82
CA GLY A 232 -4.11 -17.87 -6.44
C GLY A 232 -5.17 -17.62 -7.52
N ALA A 233 -4.78 -17.61 -8.78
CA ALA A 233 -5.71 -17.50 -9.91
C ALA A 233 -6.70 -18.67 -9.97
N ASP A 234 -6.26 -19.90 -9.68
CA ASP A 234 -7.12 -21.07 -9.63
C ASP A 234 -8.19 -20.94 -8.54
N LEU A 235 -7.84 -20.44 -7.35
CA LEU A 235 -8.81 -20.17 -6.29
C LEU A 235 -9.84 -19.13 -6.70
N LEU A 236 -9.42 -18.09 -7.42
CA LEU A 236 -10.31 -17.04 -7.94
C LEU A 236 -11.02 -17.43 -9.26
N GLN A 237 -10.91 -18.68 -9.68
CA GLN A 237 -11.49 -19.20 -10.93
C GLN A 237 -11.08 -18.39 -12.16
N LEU A 238 -9.82 -17.98 -12.21
CA LEU A 238 -9.21 -17.33 -13.35
C LEU A 238 -8.40 -18.34 -14.17
N ASN A 239 -8.38 -18.14 -15.48
CA ASN A 239 -7.47 -18.83 -16.39
C ASN A 239 -6.33 -17.88 -16.74
N LEU A 240 -5.09 -18.33 -16.55
CA LEU A 240 -3.89 -17.57 -16.94
C LEU A 240 -3.22 -18.19 -18.17
N GLU A 241 -3.24 -17.47 -19.28
CA GLU A 241 -2.57 -17.84 -20.52
C GLU A 241 -1.21 -17.12 -20.62
N PRO A 242 -0.06 -17.83 -20.65
CA PRO A 242 1.21 -17.15 -20.83
C PRO A 242 1.33 -16.53 -22.22
N LEU A 243 1.63 -15.24 -22.28
CA LEU A 243 1.75 -14.50 -23.53
C LEU A 243 3.24 -14.31 -23.87
N ILE A 244 3.84 -15.33 -24.46
CA ILE A 244 5.26 -15.36 -24.83
C ILE A 244 5.45 -15.49 -26.35
N GLY A 245 6.60 -15.06 -26.85
CA GLY A 245 6.96 -15.22 -28.27
C GLY A 245 7.12 -16.69 -28.69
N SER A 246 7.02 -16.94 -30.00
CA SER A 246 7.01 -18.30 -30.57
C SER A 246 8.39 -18.96 -30.66
N THR A 247 9.47 -18.23 -30.41
CA THR A 247 10.85 -18.73 -30.44
C THR A 247 11.67 -18.15 -29.29
N ARG A 248 12.79 -18.79 -28.93
CA ARG A 248 13.73 -18.25 -27.91
C ARG A 248 14.17 -16.81 -28.21
N SER A 249 14.47 -16.50 -29.48
CA SER A 249 14.93 -15.16 -29.89
C SER A 249 13.83 -14.09 -29.86
N THR A 250 12.56 -14.52 -29.85
CA THR A 250 11.39 -13.61 -29.86
C THR A 250 10.59 -13.68 -28.58
N LEU A 251 11.05 -14.39 -27.53
CA LEU A 251 10.34 -14.65 -26.28
C LEU A 251 9.67 -13.40 -25.68
N TYR A 252 10.35 -12.25 -25.77
CA TYR A 252 9.92 -10.96 -25.24
C TYR A 252 9.32 -10.02 -26.30
N ARG A 253 9.22 -10.44 -27.55
CA ARG A 253 8.55 -9.73 -28.65
C ARG A 253 7.11 -10.21 -28.77
N ARG A 254 6.22 -9.62 -27.97
CA ARG A 254 4.90 -10.18 -27.65
C ARG A 254 3.74 -9.50 -28.33
N LYS A 255 3.98 -8.44 -29.13
CA LYS A 255 2.92 -7.62 -29.77
C LYS A 255 1.82 -8.46 -30.42
N ASP A 256 2.20 -9.36 -31.34
CA ASP A 256 1.20 -10.14 -32.09
C ASP A 256 0.46 -11.15 -31.21
N VAL A 257 1.14 -11.72 -30.21
CA VAL A 257 0.55 -12.67 -29.26
C VAL A 257 -0.49 -11.96 -28.40
N VAL A 258 -0.13 -10.82 -27.82
CA VAL A 258 -1.02 -10.00 -26.99
C VAL A 258 -2.21 -9.48 -27.79
N LEU A 259 -1.97 -8.94 -29.00
CA LEU A 259 -3.05 -8.43 -29.84
C LEU A 259 -4.02 -9.54 -30.29
N ARG A 260 -3.53 -10.74 -30.57
CA ARG A 260 -4.41 -11.90 -30.85
C ARG A 260 -5.20 -12.32 -29.62
N PHE A 261 -4.54 -12.36 -28.45
CA PHE A 261 -5.19 -12.70 -27.19
C PHE A 261 -6.33 -11.73 -26.87
N TRP A 262 -6.11 -10.41 -26.96
CA TRP A 262 -7.17 -9.41 -26.76
C TRP A 262 -8.26 -9.43 -27.83
N ARG A 263 -7.96 -9.80 -29.07
CA ARG A 263 -9.00 -10.01 -30.10
C ARG A 263 -9.93 -11.16 -29.73
N LYS A 264 -9.38 -12.25 -29.19
CA LYS A 264 -10.15 -13.41 -28.72
C LYS A 264 -10.88 -13.12 -27.41
N ASN A 265 -10.25 -12.34 -26.52
CA ASN A 265 -10.75 -12.04 -25.18
C ASN A 265 -10.73 -10.51 -24.95
N PRO A 266 -11.73 -9.75 -25.43
CA PRO A 266 -11.71 -8.28 -25.39
C PRO A 266 -11.67 -7.67 -23.97
N GLN A 267 -12.21 -8.38 -22.99
CA GLN A 267 -12.25 -7.96 -21.58
C GLN A 267 -11.06 -8.50 -20.76
N ALA A 268 -10.11 -9.21 -21.40
CA ALA A 268 -9.04 -9.85 -20.65
C ALA A 268 -8.09 -8.83 -20.02
N VAL A 269 -7.64 -9.18 -18.82
CA VAL A 269 -6.68 -8.41 -18.04
C VAL A 269 -5.30 -9.04 -18.22
N LEU A 270 -4.27 -8.25 -18.42
CA LEU A 270 -2.90 -8.70 -18.43
C LEU A 270 -2.32 -8.57 -17.04
N LEU A 271 -1.78 -9.65 -16.51
CA LEU A 271 -1.02 -9.68 -15.27
C LEU A 271 0.47 -9.66 -15.63
N ILE A 272 1.18 -8.62 -15.20
CA ILE A 272 2.59 -8.42 -15.51
C ILE A 272 3.38 -8.47 -14.23
N GLY A 273 4.36 -9.36 -14.21
CA GLY A 273 5.17 -9.60 -13.05
C GLY A 273 6.62 -9.16 -13.19
N VAL A 274 7.08 -8.34 -12.25
CA VAL A 274 8.41 -7.72 -12.32
C VAL A 274 9.16 -7.79 -11.00
N TYR A 275 10.48 -7.68 -11.10
CA TYR A 275 11.29 -7.21 -9.98
C TYR A 275 11.43 -5.69 -10.09
N LEU A 276 10.96 -4.97 -9.07
CA LEU A 276 11.18 -3.55 -8.89
C LEU A 276 12.29 -3.37 -7.85
N ASP A 277 13.41 -2.78 -8.25
CA ASP A 277 14.41 -2.31 -7.30
C ASP A 277 13.84 -1.08 -6.59
N GLU A 278 13.50 -1.19 -5.31
CA GLU A 278 12.87 -0.11 -4.55
C GLU A 278 13.81 1.09 -4.33
N LYS A 279 15.13 0.89 -4.45
CA LYS A 279 16.12 1.97 -4.27
C LYS A 279 16.32 2.76 -5.55
N SER A 280 16.49 2.08 -6.68
CA SER A 280 16.72 2.74 -7.97
C SER A 280 15.43 3.05 -8.74
N GLY A 281 14.32 2.38 -8.41
CA GLY A 281 13.07 2.40 -9.17
C GLY A 281 13.13 1.63 -10.49
N GLU A 282 14.24 0.92 -10.76
CA GLU A 282 14.41 0.18 -12.00
C GLU A 282 13.65 -1.14 -12.00
N ILE A 283 13.14 -1.50 -13.19
CA ILE A 283 12.36 -2.71 -13.40
C ILE A 283 13.22 -3.75 -14.11
N TYR A 284 13.29 -4.94 -13.53
CA TYR A 284 14.05 -6.06 -14.05
C TYR A 284 13.14 -7.27 -14.35
N PRO A 285 13.55 -8.12 -15.31
CA PRO A 285 12.96 -9.45 -15.46
C PRO A 285 13.18 -10.25 -14.17
N PRO A 286 12.20 -11.06 -13.75
CA PRO A 286 12.41 -11.94 -12.61
C PRO A 286 13.51 -12.97 -12.92
N SER A 287 14.38 -13.21 -11.94
CA SER A 287 15.47 -14.20 -12.00
C SER A 287 15.73 -14.81 -10.62
N LYS A 288 16.59 -15.83 -10.51
CA LYS A 288 16.94 -16.44 -9.22
C LYS A 288 17.47 -15.44 -8.19
N SER A 289 18.15 -14.37 -8.63
CA SER A 289 18.70 -13.33 -7.75
C SER A 289 17.82 -12.07 -7.67
N LYS A 290 16.77 -12.00 -8.48
CA LYS A 290 15.79 -10.90 -8.56
C LYS A 290 14.40 -11.52 -8.57
N VAL A 291 14.04 -12.12 -7.45
CA VAL A 291 12.73 -12.78 -7.30
C VAL A 291 11.65 -11.72 -7.41
N GLN A 292 10.62 -12.02 -8.19
CA GLN A 292 9.54 -11.11 -8.45
C GLN A 292 8.95 -10.54 -7.15
N ASN A 293 8.88 -9.21 -7.03
CA ASN A 293 8.35 -8.52 -5.84
C ASN A 293 7.20 -7.56 -6.16
N HIS A 294 6.82 -7.43 -7.43
CA HIS A 294 5.80 -6.47 -7.84
C HIS A 294 4.94 -6.98 -9.00
N PHE A 295 3.67 -6.57 -9.01
CA PHE A 295 2.69 -6.89 -10.04
C PHE A 295 1.94 -5.64 -10.48
N ILE A 296 1.71 -5.56 -11.79
CA ILE A 296 0.81 -4.56 -12.38
C ILE A 296 -0.24 -5.26 -13.23
N LEU A 297 -1.39 -4.62 -13.34
CA LEU A 297 -2.47 -5.03 -14.24
C LEU A 297 -2.48 -4.11 -15.45
N VAL A 298 -2.73 -4.66 -16.64
CA VAL A 298 -2.99 -3.87 -17.84
C VAL A 298 -4.24 -4.38 -18.53
N PHE A 299 -5.19 -3.51 -18.82
CA PHE A 299 -6.47 -3.91 -19.43
C PHE A 299 -6.98 -2.85 -20.39
N ARG A 300 -7.94 -3.24 -21.23
CA ARG A 300 -8.58 -2.35 -22.19
C ARG A 300 -9.95 -1.95 -21.69
N GLN A 301 -10.23 -0.65 -21.74
CA GLN A 301 -11.58 -0.12 -21.58
C GLN A 301 -11.85 0.80 -22.76
N ASN A 302 -12.86 0.45 -23.57
CA ASN A 302 -13.14 1.11 -24.85
C ASN A 302 -11.89 1.09 -25.76
N SER A 303 -11.49 2.25 -26.28
CA SER A 303 -10.30 2.42 -27.13
C SER A 303 -9.00 2.63 -26.34
N ASN A 304 -9.08 2.73 -25.01
CA ASN A 304 -7.95 3.09 -24.16
C ASN A 304 -7.38 1.88 -23.44
N VAL A 305 -6.08 1.92 -23.15
CA VAL A 305 -5.38 0.92 -22.35
C VAL A 305 -4.97 1.54 -21.04
N PHE A 306 -5.27 0.86 -19.93
CA PHE A 306 -4.99 1.34 -18.58
C PHE A 306 -4.05 0.38 -17.87
N LEU A 307 -3.19 0.94 -17.03
CA LEU A 307 -2.35 0.23 -16.07
C LEU A 307 -2.89 0.48 -14.68
N VAL A 308 -2.99 -0.57 -13.87
CA VAL A 308 -3.17 -0.47 -12.41
C VAL A 308 -1.90 -0.97 -11.73
N ASN A 309 -1.28 -0.12 -10.93
CA ASN A 309 -0.16 -0.48 -10.07
C ASN A 309 -0.73 -0.96 -8.73
N SER A 310 -0.60 -2.26 -8.46
CA SER A 310 -1.17 -2.89 -7.25
C SER A 310 -0.32 -2.73 -5.99
N GLY A 311 0.85 -2.10 -6.08
CA GLY A 311 1.77 -1.89 -4.95
C GLY A 311 1.98 -0.43 -4.55
N VAL A 312 1.22 0.54 -5.09
CA VAL A 312 1.38 1.95 -4.67
C VAL A 312 0.85 2.17 -3.26
N SER A 313 1.61 2.85 -2.40
CA SER A 313 1.12 3.27 -1.08
C SER A 313 0.22 4.52 -1.19
N ASP A 314 -0.88 4.42 -1.96
CA ASP A 314 -1.79 5.56 -2.24
C ASP A 314 -3.22 5.16 -2.56
N ASN A 315 -3.84 4.45 -1.61
CA ASN A 315 -5.27 4.12 -1.66
C ASN A 315 -6.11 5.41 -1.66
N GLY A 316 -6.85 5.63 -2.74
CA GLY A 316 -7.76 6.77 -2.93
C GLY A 316 -7.18 8.03 -3.53
N GLY A 317 -5.86 8.08 -3.79
CA GLY A 317 -5.24 9.19 -4.51
C GLY A 317 -5.40 9.12 -6.04
N GLY A 318 -6.00 8.05 -6.57
CA GLY A 318 -6.19 7.84 -8.01
C GLY A 318 -4.90 7.53 -8.80
N LYS A 319 -3.73 7.59 -8.15
CA LYS A 319 -2.42 7.41 -8.80
C LYS A 319 -2.09 5.96 -9.13
N ALA A 320 -2.81 5.01 -8.53
CA ALA A 320 -2.70 3.59 -8.85
C ALA A 320 -3.06 3.31 -10.31
N ILE A 321 -3.89 4.15 -10.93
CA ILE A 321 -4.42 3.93 -12.27
C ILE A 321 -3.90 4.97 -13.24
N ARG A 322 -3.43 4.51 -14.39
CA ARG A 322 -2.91 5.39 -15.42
C ARG A 322 -3.25 4.90 -16.81
N GLN A 323 -3.70 5.79 -17.69
CA GLN A 323 -3.81 5.48 -19.11
C GLN A 323 -2.41 5.38 -19.72
N LEU A 324 -2.16 4.32 -20.49
CA LEU A 324 -0.91 4.11 -21.21
C LEU A 324 -0.97 4.76 -22.59
N ASN A 325 0.07 5.50 -22.95
CA ASN A 325 0.31 5.88 -24.34
C ASN A 325 0.97 4.74 -25.13
N SER A 326 1.13 4.90 -26.45
CA SER A 326 1.69 3.87 -27.34
C SER A 326 3.12 3.46 -26.98
N THR A 327 3.96 4.40 -26.56
CA THR A 327 5.34 4.14 -26.15
C THR A 327 5.38 3.29 -24.89
N GLU A 328 4.53 3.62 -23.92
CA GLU A 328 4.43 2.91 -22.64
C GLU A 328 3.83 1.53 -22.81
N LEU A 329 2.77 1.41 -23.62
CA LEU A 329 2.21 0.11 -23.98
C LEU A 329 3.27 -0.79 -24.61
N ASN A 330 4.11 -0.24 -25.49
CA ASN A 330 5.20 -1.00 -26.08
C ASN A 330 6.22 -1.46 -25.03
N ALA A 331 6.61 -0.58 -24.11
CA ALA A 331 7.60 -0.89 -23.06
C ALA A 331 7.07 -1.89 -22.04
N PHE A 332 5.87 -1.65 -21.47
CA PHE A 332 5.30 -2.45 -20.39
C PHE A 332 4.72 -3.77 -20.86
N VAL A 333 4.26 -3.87 -22.12
CA VAL A 333 3.52 -5.06 -22.59
C VAL A 333 4.22 -5.75 -23.75
N PHE A 334 4.53 -5.04 -24.83
CA PHE A 334 4.95 -5.70 -26.08
C PHE A 334 6.41 -6.11 -26.13
N SER A 335 7.28 -5.37 -25.43
CA SER A 335 8.73 -5.57 -25.42
C SER A 335 9.27 -5.86 -24.01
N THR A 336 8.39 -6.03 -23.03
CA THR A 336 8.78 -6.27 -21.64
C THR A 336 9.45 -7.63 -21.48
N GLN A 337 10.47 -7.67 -20.63
CA GLN A 337 11.11 -8.90 -20.19
C GLN A 337 10.43 -9.52 -18.95
N ALA A 338 9.43 -8.83 -18.39
CA ALA A 338 8.58 -9.30 -17.31
C ALA A 338 7.89 -10.64 -17.61
N THR A 339 7.38 -11.32 -16.59
CA THR A 339 6.34 -12.33 -16.81
C THR A 339 5.08 -11.62 -17.31
N LEU A 340 4.40 -12.22 -18.29
CA LEU A 340 3.16 -11.67 -18.84
C LEU A 340 2.18 -12.81 -19.06
N GLN A 341 1.06 -12.73 -18.35
CA GLN A 341 -0.02 -13.70 -18.42
C GLN A 341 -1.33 -12.95 -18.74
N GLY A 342 -2.11 -13.48 -19.67
CA GLY A 342 -3.46 -13.03 -19.93
C GLY A 342 -4.44 -13.74 -19.00
N ALA A 343 -5.17 -12.98 -18.20
CA ALA A 343 -6.21 -13.47 -17.30
C ALA A 343 -7.60 -13.37 -17.95
N THR A 344 -8.34 -14.47 -17.92
CA THR A 344 -9.76 -14.53 -18.26
C THR A 344 -10.54 -15.26 -17.17
N LEU A 345 -11.87 -15.14 -17.20
CA LEU A 345 -12.72 -15.99 -16.36
C LEU A 345 -12.66 -17.43 -16.85
N ARG A 346 -12.59 -18.37 -15.91
CA ARG A 346 -12.87 -19.77 -16.22
C ARG A 346 -14.37 -19.89 -16.55
N SER A 347 -14.67 -20.51 -17.68
CA SER A 347 -16.05 -20.86 -18.03
C SER A 347 -16.62 -21.74 -16.91
N GLU A 348 -17.80 -21.39 -16.41
CA GLU A 348 -18.55 -22.19 -15.44
C GLU A 348 -18.99 -23.54 -16.02
#